data_AF-A0A2K9NK98-F1
#
_entry.id   AF-A0A2K9NK98-F1
#
_cell.length_a   1.000
_cell.length_b   1.000
_cell.length_c   1.000
_cell.angle_alpha   90.00
_cell.angle_beta   90.00
_cell.angle_gamma   90.00
#
_symmetry.space_group_name_H-M   'P 1'
#
loop_
_entity.id
_entity.type
_entity.pdbx_description
1 polymer ?
#
loop_
_entity_poly.entity_id
_entity_poly.type
_entity_poly.pdbx_seq_one_letter_code
_entity_poly.pdbx_strand_id
1 'polypeptide(L)'
;MWREFFGPKARIIGLDFNPAAKRWEQDGFEIHIGDQANPQFWQEVFAKIGKVDILLDDGGHTFEQQIVTVCEALPHVRDGGLIAVEDTHTSYFKDFGYPTPYSFIEWTKVIVDNINSRFPGINQPFSKLPYKDSVFSLHFYESIVGFKIRRDICVPSHPVSNGAPTRQHEDFRNKDSLIGTVEERSNALSRRLAFLRNMPFLWRTLSAAKRVAITAVGRYYHKARLRRLRHLF
;
A
#
# COMPACT_ATOMS: atom_id res chain seq x y z
N MET A 1 -22.20 -6.58 22.07
CA MET A 1 -21.26 -5.54 21.60
C MET A 1 -21.73 -4.86 20.31
N TRP A 2 -21.59 -5.46 19.12
CA TRP A 2 -21.84 -4.73 17.85
C TRP A 2 -23.26 -4.19 17.66
N ARG A 3 -24.30 -4.93 18.07
CA ARG A 3 -25.68 -4.42 18.04
C ARG A 3 -25.91 -3.20 18.93
N GLU A 4 -25.22 -3.14 20.06
CA GLU A 4 -25.30 -2.02 21.00
C GLU A 4 -24.56 -0.80 20.43
N PHE A 5 -23.36 -1.03 19.88
CA PHE A 5 -22.54 0.02 19.29
C PHE A 5 -23.16 0.64 18.02
N PHE A 6 -23.64 -0.20 17.08
CA PHE A 6 -24.22 0.26 15.81
C PHE A 6 -25.73 0.51 15.87
N GLY A 7 -26.38 0.12 16.96
CA GLY A 7 -27.81 0.28 17.17
C GLY A 7 -28.68 -0.79 16.50
N PRO A 8 -30.01 -0.75 16.76
CA PRO A 8 -30.94 -1.83 16.45
C PRO A 8 -31.21 -2.05 14.96
N LYS A 9 -30.82 -1.09 14.10
CA LYS A 9 -30.97 -1.21 12.63
C LYS A 9 -29.78 -1.92 11.98
N ALA A 10 -28.71 -2.19 12.73
CA ALA A 10 -27.54 -2.86 12.21
C ALA A 10 -27.84 -4.34 11.92
N ARG A 11 -27.56 -4.77 10.69
CA ARG A 11 -27.55 -6.18 10.32
C ARG A 11 -26.18 -6.75 10.68
N ILE A 12 -26.14 -7.69 11.62
CA ILE A 12 -24.91 -8.34 12.09
C ILE A 12 -24.86 -9.76 11.55
N ILE A 13 -23.77 -10.08 10.85
CA ILE A 13 -23.57 -11.35 10.14
C ILE A 13 -22.28 -11.97 10.70
N GLY A 14 -22.37 -13.20 11.20
CA GLY A 14 -21.23 -13.99 11.66
C GLY A 14 -20.82 -15.02 10.62
N LEU A 15 -19.51 -15.16 10.41
CA LEU A 15 -18.91 -16.22 9.61
C LEU A 15 -18.04 -17.06 10.55
N ASP A 16 -18.23 -18.38 10.56
CA ASP A 16 -17.48 -19.27 11.45
C ASP A 16 -17.27 -20.63 10.80
N PHE A 17 -16.12 -21.25 11.01
CA PHE A 17 -15.86 -22.60 10.51
C PHE A 17 -16.58 -23.67 11.34
N ASN A 18 -16.78 -23.43 12.64
CA ASN A 18 -17.40 -24.37 13.56
C ASN A 18 -18.93 -24.37 13.41
N PRO A 19 -19.55 -25.49 13.01
CA PRO A 19 -21.01 -25.57 12.88
C PRO A 19 -21.78 -25.24 14.16
N ALA A 20 -21.16 -25.39 15.34
CA ALA A 20 -21.76 -25.05 16.63
C ALA A 20 -22.09 -23.54 16.74
N ALA A 21 -21.47 -22.67 15.94
CA ALA A 21 -21.78 -21.24 15.90
C ALA A 21 -23.23 -20.96 15.47
N LYS A 22 -23.90 -21.91 14.78
CA LYS A 22 -25.33 -21.81 14.46
C LYS A 22 -26.22 -21.61 15.68
N ARG A 23 -25.78 -22.01 16.88
CA ARG A 23 -26.52 -21.76 18.13
C ARG A 23 -26.85 -20.27 18.33
N TRP A 24 -26.03 -19.36 17.83
CA TRP A 24 -26.21 -17.92 17.98
C TRP A 24 -27.37 -17.36 17.13
N GLU A 25 -27.90 -18.13 16.19
CA GLU A 25 -29.14 -17.77 15.48
C GLU A 25 -30.33 -17.63 16.44
N GLN A 26 -30.32 -18.33 17.58
CA GLN A 26 -31.35 -18.18 18.63
C GLN A 26 -31.37 -16.76 19.24
N ASP A 27 -30.22 -16.09 19.21
CA ASP A 27 -30.07 -14.70 19.64
C ASP A 27 -30.30 -13.73 18.48
N GLY A 28 -30.79 -14.20 17.33
CA GLY A 28 -31.15 -13.45 16.14
C GLY A 28 -29.98 -13.06 15.24
N PHE A 29 -28.81 -13.67 15.39
CA PHE A 29 -27.67 -13.43 14.51
C PHE A 29 -27.83 -14.19 13.19
N GLU A 30 -27.39 -13.60 12.08
CA GLU A 30 -27.27 -14.32 10.82
C GLU A 30 -25.91 -15.02 10.79
N ILE A 31 -25.87 -16.35 10.73
CA ILE A 31 -24.61 -17.12 10.79
C ILE A 31 -24.42 -17.92 9.50
N HIS A 32 -23.24 -17.81 8.88
CA HIS A 32 -22.84 -18.67 7.75
C HIS A 32 -21.64 -19.51 8.16
N ILE A 33 -21.74 -20.82 7.91
CA ILE A 33 -20.67 -21.76 8.26
C ILE A 33 -19.75 -21.96 7.05
N GLY A 34 -18.44 -21.77 7.27
CA GLY A 34 -17.43 -22.03 6.26
C GLY A 34 -16.04 -21.54 6.65
N ASP A 35 -15.07 -21.90 5.81
CA ASP A 35 -13.65 -21.61 6.04
C ASP A 35 -13.27 -20.28 5.40
N GLN A 36 -12.76 -19.33 6.19
CA GLN A 36 -12.30 -18.04 5.68
C GLN A 36 -11.07 -18.16 4.77
N ALA A 37 -10.31 -19.26 4.83
CA ALA A 37 -9.22 -19.55 3.89
C ALA A 37 -9.72 -19.99 2.52
N ASN A 38 -11.02 -20.28 2.35
CA ASN A 38 -11.58 -20.80 1.11
C ASN A 38 -12.25 -19.68 0.27
N PRO A 39 -11.68 -19.28 -0.88
CA PRO A 39 -12.29 -18.27 -1.76
C PRO A 39 -13.71 -18.60 -2.22
N GLN A 40 -14.03 -19.89 -2.43
CA GLN A 40 -15.37 -20.35 -2.81
C GLN A 40 -16.41 -19.94 -1.77
N PHE A 41 -16.07 -20.06 -0.48
CA PHE A 41 -16.97 -19.69 0.61
C PHE A 41 -17.32 -18.20 0.57
N TRP A 42 -16.33 -17.34 0.32
CA TRP A 42 -16.56 -15.90 0.19
C TRP A 42 -17.51 -15.56 -0.96
N GLN A 43 -17.33 -16.18 -2.12
CA GLN A 43 -18.23 -16.00 -3.27
C GLN A 43 -19.67 -16.39 -2.92
N GLU A 44 -19.86 -17.55 -2.28
CA GLU A 44 -21.17 -18.05 -1.89
C GLU A 44 -21.85 -17.17 -0.82
N VAL A 45 -21.09 -16.70 0.17
CA VAL A 45 -21.59 -15.82 1.23
C VAL A 45 -21.99 -14.48 0.66
N PHE A 46 -21.11 -13.80 -0.09
CA PHE A 46 -21.43 -12.49 -0.64
C PHE A 46 -22.53 -12.53 -1.71
N ALA A 47 -22.71 -13.64 -2.40
CA ALA A 47 -23.88 -13.85 -3.27
C ALA A 47 -25.20 -13.84 -2.48
N LYS A 48 -25.20 -14.33 -1.23
CA LYS A 48 -26.39 -14.34 -0.35
C LYS A 48 -26.58 -13.02 0.38
N ILE A 49 -25.51 -12.43 0.92
CA ILE A 49 -25.63 -11.29 1.85
C ILE A 49 -25.51 -9.93 1.17
N GLY A 50 -24.93 -9.88 -0.03
CA GLY A 50 -24.64 -8.63 -0.75
C GLY A 50 -23.44 -7.88 -0.17
N LYS A 51 -23.31 -6.59 -0.51
CA LYS A 51 -22.20 -5.76 0.00
C LYS A 51 -22.37 -5.40 1.47
N VAL A 52 -21.25 -5.27 2.18
CA VAL A 52 -21.20 -4.87 3.60
C VAL A 52 -20.53 -3.51 3.79
N ASP A 53 -20.87 -2.82 4.88
CA ASP A 53 -20.25 -1.52 5.24
C ASP A 53 -18.91 -1.72 5.95
N ILE A 54 -18.86 -2.72 6.83
CA ILE A 54 -17.70 -3.05 7.66
C ILE A 54 -17.53 -4.57 7.63
N LEU A 55 -16.29 -5.01 7.48
CA LEU A 55 -15.87 -6.39 7.74
C LEU A 55 -14.80 -6.38 8.83
N LEU A 56 -14.93 -7.31 9.77
CA LEU A 56 -13.96 -7.56 10.84
C LEU A 56 -13.47 -9.01 10.71
N ASP A 57 -12.16 -9.19 10.56
CA ASP A 57 -11.51 -10.49 10.64
C ASP A 57 -10.90 -10.66 12.04
N ASP A 58 -11.56 -11.48 12.83
CA ASP A 58 -11.14 -11.96 14.15
C ASP A 58 -11.30 -13.50 14.18
N GLY A 59 -10.71 -14.14 13.17
CA GLY A 59 -10.91 -15.56 12.87
C GLY A 59 -9.75 -16.46 13.30
N GLY A 60 -9.20 -17.26 12.38
CA GLY A 60 -8.15 -18.24 12.72
C GLY A 60 -6.71 -17.68 12.83
N HIS A 61 -6.52 -16.40 12.49
CA HIS A 61 -5.27 -15.62 12.60
C HIS A 61 -4.03 -16.16 11.87
N THR A 62 -4.16 -17.19 11.02
CA THR A 62 -3.07 -17.56 10.10
C THR A 62 -2.93 -16.49 9.02
N PHE A 63 -1.71 -16.25 8.56
CA PHE A 63 -1.47 -15.21 7.56
C PHE A 63 -2.24 -15.46 6.26
N GLU A 64 -2.41 -16.72 5.86
CA GLU A 64 -3.20 -17.08 4.66
C GLU A 64 -4.67 -16.68 4.85
N GLN A 65 -5.28 -17.05 5.97
CA GLN A 65 -6.66 -16.69 6.29
C GLN A 65 -6.88 -15.18 6.28
N GLN A 66 -6.01 -14.41 6.93
CA GLN A 66 -6.12 -12.95 6.98
C GLN A 66 -5.95 -12.31 5.59
N ILE A 67 -5.00 -12.79 4.78
CA ILE A 67 -4.79 -12.29 3.41
C ILE A 67 -5.99 -12.63 2.51
N VAL A 68 -6.46 -13.88 2.52
CA VAL A 68 -7.61 -14.32 1.72
C VAL A 68 -8.85 -13.53 2.10
N THR A 69 -9.09 -13.32 3.40
CA THR A 69 -10.21 -12.53 3.89
C THR A 69 -10.22 -11.13 3.28
N VAL A 70 -9.09 -10.41 3.32
CA VAL A 70 -9.02 -9.06 2.73
C VAL A 70 -9.19 -9.12 1.20
N CYS A 71 -8.50 -10.04 0.52
CA CYS A 71 -8.57 -10.16 -0.94
C CYS A 71 -9.99 -10.42 -1.45
N GLU A 72 -10.68 -11.38 -0.85
CA GLU A 72 -12.02 -11.80 -1.26
C GLU A 72 -13.10 -10.83 -0.79
N ALA A 73 -12.94 -10.20 0.39
CA ALA A 73 -13.91 -9.23 0.87
C ALA A 73 -13.84 -7.87 0.16
N LEU A 74 -12.65 -7.45 -0.29
CA LEU A 74 -12.42 -6.12 -0.82
C LEU A 74 -13.44 -5.67 -1.89
N PRO A 75 -13.81 -6.48 -2.90
CA PRO A 75 -14.80 -6.10 -3.91
C PRO A 75 -16.23 -5.92 -3.34
N HIS A 76 -16.52 -6.55 -2.21
CA HIS A 76 -17.83 -6.61 -1.57
C HIS A 76 -18.01 -5.62 -0.42
N VAL A 77 -16.96 -4.91 -0.02
CA VAL A 77 -17.09 -3.77 0.91
C VAL A 77 -17.52 -2.51 0.15
N ARG A 78 -18.57 -1.83 0.66
CA ARG A 78 -19.10 -0.60 0.08
C ARG A 78 -18.06 0.51 0.04
N ASP A 79 -18.27 1.46 -0.86
CA ASP A 79 -17.45 2.67 -0.89
C ASP A 79 -17.68 3.49 0.38
N GLY A 80 -16.60 3.93 1.03
CA GLY A 80 -16.63 4.49 2.38
C GLY A 80 -16.51 3.46 3.50
N GLY A 81 -16.49 2.16 3.16
CA GLY A 81 -16.42 1.07 4.12
C GLY A 81 -15.04 0.80 4.72
N LEU A 82 -14.98 -0.22 5.58
CA LEU A 82 -13.80 -0.62 6.33
C LEU A 82 -13.63 -2.14 6.34
N ILE A 83 -12.41 -2.62 6.11
CA ILE A 83 -11.99 -3.96 6.53
C ILE A 83 -11.02 -3.78 7.70
N ALA A 84 -11.29 -4.37 8.85
CA ALA A 84 -10.38 -4.43 9.98
C ALA A 84 -9.94 -5.87 10.20
N VAL A 85 -8.65 -6.08 10.43
CA VAL A 85 -8.07 -7.40 10.74
C VAL A 85 -7.44 -7.29 12.12
N GLU A 86 -7.85 -8.13 13.05
CA GLU A 86 -7.34 -8.22 14.41
C GLU A 86 -6.24 -9.28 14.54
N ASP A 87 -5.58 -9.30 15.70
CA ASP A 87 -4.48 -10.18 16.05
C ASP A 87 -3.37 -10.28 15.00
N THR A 88 -3.04 -9.16 14.35
CA THR A 88 -1.99 -9.12 13.31
C THR A 88 -0.59 -9.38 13.88
N HIS A 89 -0.44 -9.35 15.21
CA HIS A 89 0.79 -9.72 15.89
C HIS A 89 1.17 -11.19 15.70
N THR A 90 0.23 -12.07 15.33
CA THR A 90 0.53 -13.47 14.97
C THR A 90 1.54 -13.56 13.81
N SER A 91 1.64 -12.52 12.97
CA SER A 91 2.70 -12.38 11.95
C SER A 91 4.13 -12.50 12.50
N TYR A 92 4.31 -12.38 13.82
CA TYR A 92 5.59 -12.47 14.52
C TYR A 92 5.76 -13.74 15.35
N PHE A 93 4.78 -14.67 15.32
CA PHE A 93 4.82 -15.93 16.06
C PHE A 93 5.34 -17.07 15.21
N LYS A 94 6.23 -17.91 15.76
CA LYS A 94 6.82 -19.05 15.05
C LYS A 94 5.77 -20.06 14.60
N ASP A 95 4.79 -20.34 15.46
CA ASP A 95 3.72 -21.30 15.19
C ASP A 95 2.76 -20.80 14.08
N PHE A 96 2.84 -19.52 13.74
CA PHE A 96 2.10 -18.87 12.65
C PHE A 96 3.01 -18.55 11.45
N GLY A 97 4.22 -19.12 11.40
CA GLY A 97 5.12 -19.06 10.25
C GLY A 97 6.25 -18.04 10.34
N TYR A 98 6.42 -17.31 11.44
CA TYR A 98 7.54 -16.37 11.58
C TYR A 98 8.90 -17.08 11.73
N PRO A 99 10.00 -16.58 11.12
CA PRO A 99 10.05 -15.48 10.16
C PRO A 99 9.69 -15.93 8.75
N THR A 100 8.85 -15.15 8.07
CA THR A 100 8.47 -15.40 6.68
C THR A 100 8.27 -14.07 5.94
N PRO A 101 8.64 -13.96 4.66
CA PRO A 101 8.31 -12.79 3.84
C PRO A 101 6.83 -12.75 3.42
N TYR A 102 6.05 -13.78 3.79
CA TYR A 102 4.64 -13.95 3.39
C TYR A 102 3.66 -13.70 4.53
N SER A 103 4.09 -13.18 5.68
CA SER A 103 3.19 -12.88 6.79
C SER A 103 2.18 -11.81 6.39
N PHE A 104 1.07 -11.71 7.12
CA PHE A 104 0.05 -10.69 6.86
C PHE A 104 0.66 -9.28 6.89
N ILE A 105 1.51 -8.98 7.89
CA ILE A 105 2.19 -7.69 7.96
C ILE A 105 3.11 -7.44 6.76
N GLU A 106 3.92 -8.42 6.32
CA GLU A 106 4.75 -8.22 5.12
C GLU A 106 3.89 -7.98 3.87
N TRP A 107 2.77 -8.70 3.74
CA TRP A 107 1.81 -8.46 2.67
C TRP A 107 1.21 -7.04 2.73
N THR A 108 0.83 -6.54 3.91
CA THR A 108 0.29 -5.17 4.04
C THR A 108 1.28 -4.08 3.60
N LYS A 109 2.59 -4.29 3.77
CA LYS A 109 3.62 -3.37 3.27
C LYS A 109 3.61 -3.30 1.74
N VAL A 110 3.39 -4.43 1.06
CA VAL A 110 3.19 -4.45 -0.39
C VAL A 110 1.94 -3.65 -0.79
N ILE A 111 0.88 -3.68 0.02
CA ILE A 111 -0.32 -2.86 -0.23
C ILE A 111 -0.01 -1.38 -0.02
N VAL A 112 0.78 -1.01 0.99
CA VAL A 112 1.26 0.38 1.18
C VAL A 112 2.03 0.86 -0.04
N ASP A 113 2.92 0.04 -0.58
CA ASP A 113 3.65 0.37 -1.82
C ASP A 113 2.69 0.49 -3.02
N ASN A 114 1.70 -0.39 -3.12
CA ASN A 114 0.71 -0.36 -4.18
C ASN A 114 -0.16 0.91 -4.13
N ILE A 115 -0.67 1.34 -2.98
CA ILE A 115 -1.47 2.58 -2.89
C ILE A 115 -0.64 3.82 -3.24
N ASN A 116 0.66 3.84 -2.88
CA ASN A 116 1.56 4.93 -3.22
C ASN A 116 1.91 4.95 -4.71
N SER A 117 1.79 3.81 -5.40
CA SER A 117 2.00 3.72 -6.84
C SER A 117 0.97 4.47 -7.70
N ARG A 118 -0.04 5.10 -7.10
CA ARG A 118 -0.89 6.10 -7.78
C ARG A 118 -0.10 7.31 -8.27
N PHE A 119 1.06 7.59 -7.68
CA PHE A 119 1.91 8.70 -8.11
C PHE A 119 2.59 8.41 -9.47
N PRO A 120 2.43 9.28 -10.48
CA PRO A 120 3.03 9.14 -11.78
C PRO A 120 4.56 9.05 -11.69
N GLY A 121 5.13 8.07 -12.38
CA GLY A 121 6.58 7.82 -12.36
C GLY A 121 7.02 6.73 -11.38
N ILE A 122 6.14 6.23 -10.52
CA ILE A 122 6.36 4.97 -9.80
C ILE A 122 5.96 3.83 -10.73
N ASN A 123 6.96 3.12 -11.26
CA ASN A 123 6.76 1.96 -12.13
C ASN A 123 7.52 0.76 -11.57
N GLN A 124 6.86 0.02 -10.69
CA GLN A 124 7.39 -1.16 -10.00
C GLN A 124 6.42 -2.34 -10.13
N PRO A 125 6.84 -3.58 -9.84
CA PRO A 125 5.95 -4.75 -9.96
C PRO A 125 4.65 -4.61 -9.16
N PHE A 126 4.72 -4.09 -7.93
CA PHE A 126 3.55 -3.83 -7.08
C PHE A 126 2.56 -2.84 -7.69
N SER A 127 2.98 -1.99 -8.64
CA SER A 127 2.10 -0.99 -9.27
C SER A 127 1.01 -1.60 -10.15
N LYS A 128 1.11 -2.90 -10.46
CA LYS A 128 0.13 -3.68 -11.23
C LYS A 128 -0.97 -4.30 -10.37
N LEU A 129 -0.83 -4.31 -9.05
CA LEU A 129 -1.83 -4.88 -8.15
C LEU A 129 -3.09 -3.98 -8.13
N PRO A 130 -4.30 -4.57 -8.00
CA PRO A 130 -5.56 -3.85 -8.11
C PRO A 130 -5.95 -3.07 -6.84
N TYR A 131 -5.27 -3.29 -5.71
CA TYR A 131 -5.67 -2.73 -4.42
C TYR A 131 -5.67 -1.20 -4.42
N LYS A 132 -4.76 -0.57 -5.18
CA LYS A 132 -4.69 0.89 -5.37
C LYS A 132 -5.96 1.48 -5.98
N ASP A 133 -6.81 0.69 -6.61
CA ASP A 133 -8.05 1.20 -7.20
C ASP A 133 -9.21 1.18 -6.20
N SER A 134 -9.03 0.57 -5.02
CA SER A 134 -10.06 0.44 -3.98
C SER A 134 -9.66 0.91 -2.58
N VAL A 135 -8.42 0.64 -2.15
CA VAL A 135 -7.94 0.91 -0.78
C VAL A 135 -7.29 2.29 -0.71
N PHE A 136 -7.95 3.28 -0.12
CA PHE A 136 -7.41 4.64 -0.04
C PHE A 136 -6.27 4.78 0.98
N SER A 137 -6.46 4.23 2.18
CA SER A 137 -5.46 4.25 3.25
C SER A 137 -5.45 2.94 4.04
N LEU A 138 -4.28 2.66 4.63
CA LEU A 138 -4.09 1.62 5.64
C LEU A 138 -3.78 2.28 6.98
N HIS A 139 -4.38 1.78 8.04
CA HIS A 139 -4.17 2.26 9.40
C HIS A 139 -3.59 1.11 10.23
N PHE A 140 -2.40 1.31 10.78
CA PHE A 140 -1.73 0.33 11.62
C PHE A 140 -1.88 0.74 13.09
N TYR A 141 -2.40 -0.19 13.89
CA TYR A 141 -2.45 -0.11 15.33
C TYR A 141 -1.71 -1.32 15.92
N GLU A 142 -1.52 -1.34 17.23
CA GLU A 142 -1.07 -2.57 17.88
C GLU A 142 -2.08 -3.68 17.59
N SER A 143 -1.61 -4.76 16.95
CA SER A 143 -2.39 -5.96 16.60
C SER A 143 -3.59 -5.75 15.68
N ILE A 144 -3.78 -4.57 15.09
CA ILE A 144 -4.91 -4.31 14.19
C ILE A 144 -4.44 -3.58 12.94
N VAL A 145 -4.90 -4.02 11.76
CA VAL A 145 -4.76 -3.28 10.52
C VAL A 145 -6.12 -2.98 9.91
N GLY A 146 -6.38 -1.70 9.65
CA GLY A 146 -7.60 -1.23 8.98
C GLY A 146 -7.35 -0.78 7.54
N PHE A 147 -8.18 -1.27 6.60
CA PHE A 147 -8.19 -0.87 5.20
C PHE A 147 -9.41 0.01 4.94
N LYS A 148 -9.17 1.29 4.61
CA LYS A 148 -10.24 2.24 4.23
C LYS A 148 -10.55 2.13 2.74
N ILE A 149 -11.80 1.80 2.42
CA ILE A 149 -12.22 1.54 1.04
C ILE A 149 -12.89 2.80 0.47
N ARG A 150 -12.28 3.40 -0.57
CA ARG A 150 -12.71 4.68 -1.17
C ARG A 150 -12.30 4.78 -2.64
N ARG A 151 -12.97 4.02 -3.50
CA ARG A 151 -12.79 3.92 -4.95
C ARG A 151 -12.99 5.26 -5.65
N ASP A 152 -13.89 6.10 -5.14
CA ASP A 152 -14.21 7.42 -5.69
C ASP A 152 -13.02 8.40 -5.71
N ILE A 153 -12.08 8.25 -4.76
CA ILE A 153 -10.89 9.12 -4.63
C ILE A 153 -9.57 8.37 -4.86
N CYS A 154 -9.61 7.07 -5.20
CA CYS A 154 -8.45 6.27 -5.57
C CYS A 154 -7.98 6.55 -7.01
N VAL A 155 -7.67 7.82 -7.31
CA VAL A 155 -7.24 8.27 -8.64
C VAL A 155 -5.73 8.49 -8.71
N PRO A 156 -5.12 8.49 -9.92
CA PRO A 156 -3.73 8.90 -10.08
C PRO A 156 -3.50 10.27 -9.44
N SER A 157 -2.47 10.40 -8.61
CA SER A 157 -2.11 11.68 -8.01
C SER A 157 -1.30 12.51 -9.00
N HIS A 158 -1.34 13.83 -8.92
CA HIS A 158 -0.55 14.68 -9.81
C HIS A 158 0.05 15.85 -9.03
N PRO A 159 1.27 16.30 -9.36
CA PRO A 159 1.79 17.55 -8.82
C PRO A 159 0.85 18.70 -9.18
N VAL A 160 0.44 19.48 -8.19
CA VAL A 160 -0.34 20.69 -8.38
C VAL A 160 0.54 21.91 -8.19
N SER A 161 0.31 22.94 -9.00
CA SER A 161 0.97 24.24 -8.89
C SER A 161 -0.08 25.31 -8.72
N ASN A 162 0.18 26.29 -7.85
CA ASN A 162 -0.67 27.47 -7.70
C ASN A 162 -0.43 28.51 -8.80
N GLY A 163 0.44 28.22 -9.78
CA GLY A 163 0.77 29.12 -10.89
C GLY A 163 1.56 30.36 -10.50
N ALA A 164 1.87 30.56 -9.21
CA ALA A 164 2.65 31.69 -8.75
C ALA A 164 4.10 31.57 -9.25
N PRO A 165 4.79 32.70 -9.50
CA PRO A 165 6.22 32.67 -9.81
C PRO A 165 6.97 31.91 -8.73
N THR A 166 7.73 30.90 -9.14
CA THR A 166 8.64 30.21 -8.23
C THR A 166 9.69 31.20 -7.76
N ARG A 167 9.77 31.41 -6.46
CA ARG A 167 10.94 32.03 -5.86
C ARG A 167 12.11 31.08 -6.15
N GLN A 168 13.24 31.61 -6.62
CA GLN A 168 14.44 30.85 -6.97
C GLN A 168 15.12 30.28 -5.71
N HIS A 169 14.41 29.44 -4.97
CA HIS A 169 14.94 28.74 -3.83
C HIS A 169 15.94 27.70 -4.32
N GLU A 170 17.14 27.78 -3.76
CA GLU A 170 18.15 26.75 -3.95
C GLU A 170 17.68 25.44 -3.29
N ASP A 171 17.80 24.31 -3.98
CA ASP A 171 17.46 22.98 -3.44
C ASP A 171 18.67 22.41 -2.70
N PHE A 172 18.57 22.33 -1.37
CA PHE A 172 19.66 21.85 -0.50
C PHE A 172 19.73 20.32 -0.37
N ARG A 173 18.83 19.55 -1.00
CA ARG A 173 18.73 18.08 -0.82
C ARG A 173 20.06 17.36 -1.03
N ASN A 174 20.83 17.82 -2.01
CA ASN A 174 22.11 17.25 -2.40
C ASN A 174 23.28 18.19 -2.12
N LYS A 175 23.05 19.33 -1.46
CA LYS A 175 24.12 20.27 -1.13
C LYS A 175 25.14 19.55 -0.25
N ASP A 176 26.42 19.77 -0.54
CA ASP A 176 27.56 19.12 0.13
C ASP A 176 27.63 17.58 -0.04
N SER A 177 26.87 17.01 -0.97
CA SER A 177 26.99 15.58 -1.34
C SER A 177 27.79 15.39 -2.62
N LEU A 178 28.32 14.18 -2.81
CA LEU A 178 28.95 13.78 -4.08
C LEU A 178 28.01 13.94 -5.28
N ILE A 179 26.70 13.70 -5.09
CA ILE A 179 25.70 13.92 -6.13
C ILE A 179 25.65 15.41 -6.48
N GLY A 180 25.56 16.29 -5.48
CA GLY A 180 25.50 17.74 -5.67
C GLY A 180 26.72 18.28 -6.40
N THR A 181 27.93 17.87 -6.01
CA THR A 181 29.17 18.26 -6.70
C THR A 181 29.17 17.84 -8.18
N VAL A 182 28.66 16.63 -8.47
CA VAL A 182 28.58 16.13 -9.85
C VAL A 182 27.49 16.86 -10.64
N GLU A 183 26.34 17.15 -10.03
CA GLU A 183 25.26 17.95 -10.62
C GLU A 183 25.75 19.36 -10.98
N GLU A 184 26.45 20.05 -10.06
CA GLU A 184 27.03 21.37 -10.29
C GLU A 184 28.04 21.37 -11.43
N ARG A 185 29.01 20.45 -11.40
CA ARG A 185 30.02 20.31 -12.47
C ARG A 185 29.37 19.99 -13.81
N SER A 186 28.37 19.09 -13.81
CA SER A 186 27.64 18.72 -15.01
C SER A 186 26.80 19.89 -15.56
N ASN A 187 26.18 20.69 -14.69
CA ASN A 187 25.46 21.91 -15.06
C ASN A 187 26.41 22.99 -15.61
N ALA A 188 27.59 23.17 -15.01
CA ALA A 188 28.63 24.06 -15.53
C ALA A 188 29.11 23.63 -16.92
N LEU A 189 29.38 22.35 -17.14
CA LEU A 189 29.75 21.80 -18.45
C LEU A 189 28.63 21.97 -19.48
N SER A 190 27.38 21.70 -19.08
CA SER A 190 26.20 21.87 -19.94
C SER A 190 26.03 23.33 -20.39
N ARG A 191 26.34 24.30 -19.51
CA ARG A 191 26.34 25.73 -19.85
C ARG A 191 27.43 26.08 -20.85
N ARG A 192 28.65 25.55 -20.70
CA ARG A 192 29.76 25.74 -21.65
C ARG A 192 29.46 25.13 -23.03
N LEU A 193 28.79 23.99 -23.05
CA LEU A 193 28.42 23.27 -24.28
C LEU A 193 27.03 23.64 -24.82
N ALA A 194 26.45 24.76 -24.37
CA ALA A 194 25.09 25.16 -24.76
C ALA A 194 24.94 25.38 -26.27
N PHE A 195 26.02 25.72 -26.98
CA PHE A 195 26.02 25.87 -28.44
C PHE A 195 25.64 24.57 -29.18
N LEU A 196 25.88 23.41 -28.57
CA LEU A 196 25.50 22.11 -29.14
C LEU A 196 23.98 21.87 -29.14
N ARG A 197 23.18 22.73 -28.49
CA ARG A 197 21.70 22.65 -28.57
C ARG A 197 21.19 22.76 -30.01
N ASN A 198 21.94 23.44 -30.88
CA ASN A 198 21.63 23.55 -32.32
C ASN A 198 22.00 22.28 -33.10
N MET A 199 22.61 21.28 -32.45
CA MET A 199 22.95 19.96 -33.00
C MET A 199 22.20 18.87 -32.21
N PRO A 200 20.93 18.56 -32.58
CA PRO A 200 20.03 17.76 -31.76
C PRO A 200 20.59 16.39 -31.36
N PHE A 201 21.33 15.73 -32.25
CA PHE A 201 21.95 14.44 -31.98
C PHE A 201 23.01 14.55 -30.86
N LEU A 202 23.97 15.46 -30.98
CA LEU A 202 25.04 15.68 -30.00
C LEU A 202 24.49 16.18 -28.66
N TRP A 203 23.47 17.04 -28.68
CA TRP A 203 22.82 17.48 -27.46
C TRP A 203 22.09 16.34 -26.73
N ARG A 204 21.41 15.44 -27.47
CA ARG A 204 20.73 14.27 -26.89
C ARG A 204 21.74 13.29 -26.28
N THR A 205 22.86 13.02 -26.94
CA THR A 205 23.90 12.11 -26.41
C THR A 205 24.54 12.68 -25.15
N LEU A 206 24.91 13.97 -25.14
CA LEU A 206 25.45 14.64 -23.95
C LEU A 206 24.45 14.65 -22.79
N SER A 207 23.17 14.93 -23.07
CA SER A 207 22.10 14.90 -22.06
C SER A 207 21.89 13.50 -21.49
N ALA A 208 22.00 12.46 -22.33
CA ALA A 208 21.92 11.07 -21.88
C ALA A 208 23.12 10.68 -21.01
N ALA A 209 24.35 11.01 -21.44
CA ALA A 209 25.57 10.75 -20.68
C ALA A 209 25.53 11.43 -19.30
N LYS A 210 25.08 12.69 -19.24
CA LYS A 210 24.82 13.41 -17.98
C LYS A 210 23.87 12.65 -17.06
N ARG A 211 22.71 12.21 -17.57
CA ARG A 211 21.72 11.45 -16.78
C ARG A 211 22.31 10.16 -16.23
N VAL A 212 23.07 9.42 -17.06
CA VAL A 212 23.74 8.18 -16.64
C VAL A 212 24.73 8.44 -15.52
N ALA A 213 25.60 9.45 -15.66
CA ALA A 213 26.60 9.80 -14.65
C ALA A 213 25.96 10.19 -13.30
N ILE A 214 24.97 11.09 -13.31
CA ILE A 214 24.26 11.51 -12.10
C ILE A 214 23.55 10.30 -11.45
N THR A 215 22.91 9.45 -12.24
CA THR A 215 22.23 8.25 -11.73
C THR A 215 23.21 7.26 -11.08
N ALA A 216 24.38 7.04 -11.70
CA ALA A 216 25.39 6.12 -11.17
C ALA A 216 25.97 6.61 -9.83
N VAL A 217 26.36 7.88 -9.76
CA VAL A 217 26.83 8.51 -8.51
C VAL A 217 25.72 8.51 -7.45
N GLY A 218 24.48 8.78 -7.88
CA GLY A 218 23.29 8.68 -7.06
C GLY A 218 23.17 7.32 -6.38
N ARG A 219 23.22 6.23 -7.15
CA ARG A 219 23.15 4.85 -6.62
C ARG A 219 24.24 4.56 -5.59
N TYR A 220 25.48 5.00 -5.83
CA TYR A 220 26.57 4.82 -4.88
C TYR A 220 26.31 5.61 -3.57
N TYR A 221 25.94 6.88 -3.69
CA TYR A 221 25.65 7.73 -2.54
C TYR A 221 24.46 7.21 -1.71
N HIS A 222 23.39 6.73 -2.36
CA HIS A 222 22.25 6.12 -1.67
C HIS A 222 22.64 4.85 -0.90
N LYS A 223 23.53 4.00 -1.45
CA LYS A 223 24.08 2.86 -0.70
C LYS A 223 24.83 3.30 0.57
N ALA A 224 25.57 4.39 0.51
CA ALA A 224 26.25 4.95 1.68
C ALA A 224 25.26 5.52 2.73
N ARG A 225 24.14 6.13 2.30
CA ARG A 225 23.05 6.54 3.22
C ARG A 225 22.40 5.34 3.91
N LEU A 226 22.13 4.26 3.17
CA LEU A 226 21.56 3.04 3.76
C LEU A 226 22.46 2.45 4.85
N ARG A 227 23.78 2.44 4.66
CA ARG A 227 24.73 2.01 5.70
C ARG A 227 24.65 2.84 6.98
N ARG A 228 24.35 4.15 6.87
CA ARG A 228 24.19 5.02 8.05
C ARG A 228 22.91 4.71 8.82
N LEU A 229 21.86 4.27 8.15
CA LEU A 229 20.56 3.96 8.77
C LEU A 229 20.46 2.53 9.28
N ARG A 230 21.46 1.68 9.04
CA ARG A 230 21.49 0.26 9.43
C ARG A 230 21.38 -0.02 10.93
N HIS A 231 21.50 0.99 11.78
CA HIS A 231 21.31 0.84 13.23
C HIS A 231 19.85 1.05 13.64
N LEU A 232 19.01 1.57 12.73
CA LEU A 232 17.59 1.81 12.95
C LEU A 232 16.71 0.65 12.46
N PHE A 233 17.30 -0.36 11.82
CA PHE A 233 16.65 -1.53 11.22
C PHE A 233 17.51 -2.76 11.47
#